data_AF-A0A957PKZ0-F1
#
_entry.id   AF-A0A957PKZ0-F1
#
_cell.length_a   1.000
_cell.length_b   1.000
_cell.length_c   1.000
_cell.angle_alpha   90.00
_cell.angle_beta   90.00
_cell.angle_gamma   90.00
#
_symmetry.space_group_name_H-M   'P 1'
#
loop_
_entity.id
_entity.type
_entity.pdbx_description
1 polymer ?
#
loop_
_entity_poly.entity_id
_entity_poly.type
_entity_poly.pdbx_seq_one_letter_code
_entity_poly.pdbx_strand_id
1 'polypeptide(L)'
;MAPNPSTLNRPIFISVMQYEDRLKSGASTVFDVIETAHQLGADGVELRRETWPHWQAELPAARARIEELGLLAAYATHVTLFPSAPDGQQTLLQDIDAAAALGSPILRVFQGPAPDRDDAPAWQAARAA
;
A
#
# COMPACT_ATOMS: atom_id res chain seq x y z
N MET A 1 6.72 14.19 -37.70
CA MET A 1 5.46 14.30 -36.93
C MET A 1 5.84 14.15 -35.47
N ALA A 2 5.81 15.24 -34.69
CA ALA A 2 6.13 15.16 -33.27
C ALA A 2 4.99 14.43 -32.54
N PRO A 3 5.27 13.61 -31.51
CA PRO A 3 4.22 12.95 -30.75
C PRO A 3 3.33 14.00 -30.04
N ASN A 4 2.03 13.77 -30.13
CA ASN A 4 0.99 14.61 -29.53
C ASN A 4 0.97 14.37 -28.00
N PRO A 5 1.13 15.39 -27.14
CA PRO A 5 1.22 15.22 -25.68
C PRO A 5 -0.13 14.89 -24.98
N SER A 6 -1.15 14.49 -25.72
CA SER A 6 -2.51 14.29 -25.23
C SER A 6 -2.87 12.82 -25.01
N THR A 7 -2.39 12.24 -23.90
CA THR A 7 -3.11 11.32 -22.99
C THR A 7 -2.14 10.92 -21.88
N LEU A 8 -2.06 11.70 -20.81
CA LEU A 8 -1.51 11.18 -19.55
C LEU A 8 -2.45 10.05 -19.12
N ASN A 9 -2.05 8.80 -19.37
CA ASN A 9 -2.82 7.64 -18.93
C ASN A 9 -2.89 7.71 -17.39
N ARG A 10 -4.09 7.88 -16.84
CA ARG A 10 -4.31 7.95 -15.39
C ARG A 10 -4.81 6.59 -14.95
N PRO A 11 -3.96 5.73 -14.38
CA PRO A 11 -4.34 4.38 -14.05
C PRO A 11 -5.51 4.36 -13.04
N ILE A 12 -6.49 3.51 -13.31
CA ILE A 12 -7.67 3.29 -12.48
C ILE A 12 -7.42 2.04 -11.62
N PHE A 13 -7.55 2.20 -10.31
CA PHE A 13 -7.36 1.13 -9.33
C PHE A 13 -8.67 0.72 -8.69
N ILE A 14 -8.82 -0.58 -8.43
CA ILE A 14 -9.83 -1.12 -7.51
C ILE A 14 -9.17 -1.37 -6.15
N SER A 15 -9.76 -0.85 -5.07
CA SER A 15 -9.27 -1.06 -3.70
C SER A 15 -10.00 -2.24 -3.05
N VAL A 16 -9.26 -3.04 -2.29
CA VAL A 16 -9.87 -4.11 -1.47
C VAL A 16 -10.90 -3.57 -0.46
N MET A 17 -10.86 -2.27 -0.14
CA MET A 17 -11.84 -1.63 0.73
C MET A 17 -13.26 -1.60 0.17
N GLN A 18 -13.45 -1.67 -1.15
CA GLN A 18 -14.80 -1.84 -1.71
C GLN A 18 -15.42 -3.21 -1.38
N TYR A 19 -14.62 -4.16 -0.91
CA TYR A 19 -15.02 -5.53 -0.59
C TYR A 19 -14.76 -5.90 0.88
N GLU A 20 -14.54 -4.91 1.76
CA GLU A 20 -14.09 -5.11 3.14
C GLU A 20 -14.96 -6.13 3.90
N ASP A 21 -16.29 -6.02 3.83
CA ASP A 21 -17.20 -6.93 4.53
C ASP A 21 -17.06 -8.38 4.07
N ARG A 22 -16.84 -8.60 2.77
CA ARG A 22 -16.65 -9.94 2.19
C ARG A 22 -15.29 -10.53 2.56
N LEU A 23 -14.25 -9.70 2.58
CA LEU A 23 -12.91 -10.10 2.99
C LEU A 23 -12.86 -10.43 4.49
N LYS A 24 -13.47 -9.59 5.33
CA LYS A 24 -13.51 -9.80 6.78
C LYS A 24 -14.38 -11.00 7.19
N SER A 25 -15.44 -11.28 6.45
CA SER A 25 -16.28 -12.47 6.68
C SER A 25 -15.69 -13.76 6.12
N GLY A 26 -14.60 -13.69 5.32
CA GLY A 26 -14.04 -14.85 4.63
C GLY A 26 -14.88 -15.33 3.44
N ALA A 27 -15.92 -14.60 3.05
CA ALA A 27 -16.72 -14.89 1.87
C ALA A 27 -15.97 -14.62 0.55
N SER A 28 -14.84 -13.91 0.62
CA SER A 28 -13.91 -13.66 -0.48
C SER A 28 -12.50 -13.51 0.06
N THR A 29 -11.53 -13.72 -0.81
CA THR A 29 -10.10 -13.54 -0.58
C THR A 29 -9.58 -12.33 -1.33
N VAL A 30 -8.36 -11.88 -1.04
CA VAL A 30 -7.72 -10.81 -1.83
C VAL A 30 -7.47 -11.24 -3.27
N PHE A 31 -7.30 -12.54 -3.54
CA PHE A 31 -7.15 -13.08 -4.89
C PHE A 31 -8.42 -12.89 -5.71
N ASP A 32 -9.61 -13.07 -5.10
CA ASP A 32 -10.87 -12.79 -5.77
C ASP A 32 -10.98 -11.31 -6.20
N VAL A 33 -10.44 -10.39 -5.40
CA VAL A 33 -10.40 -8.96 -5.74
C VAL A 33 -9.40 -8.68 -6.85
N ILE A 34 -8.24 -9.35 -6.85
CA ILE A 34 -7.24 -9.27 -7.94
C ILE A 34 -7.89 -9.72 -9.26
N GLU A 35 -8.57 -10.87 -9.27
CA GLU A 35 -9.30 -11.35 -10.46
C GLU A 35 -10.39 -10.36 -10.89
N THR A 36 -11.14 -9.83 -9.93
CA THR A 36 -12.23 -8.89 -10.20
C THR A 36 -11.70 -7.60 -10.82
N ALA A 37 -10.57 -7.07 -10.34
CA ALA A 37 -9.92 -5.89 -10.91
C ALA A 37 -9.55 -6.11 -12.39
N HIS A 38 -8.98 -7.28 -12.71
CA HIS A 38 -8.69 -7.66 -14.09
C HIS A 38 -9.96 -7.79 -14.94
N GLN A 39 -10.98 -8.50 -14.44
CA GLN A 39 -12.25 -8.71 -15.16
C GLN A 39 -13.00 -7.40 -15.46
N LEU A 40 -12.87 -6.40 -14.58
CA LEU A 40 -13.46 -5.07 -14.75
C LEU A 40 -12.62 -4.15 -15.65
N GLY A 41 -11.44 -4.60 -16.11
CA GLY A 41 -10.55 -3.81 -16.96
C GLY A 41 -9.86 -2.67 -16.21
N ALA A 42 -9.65 -2.80 -14.90
CA ALA A 42 -8.85 -1.84 -14.14
C ALA A 42 -7.36 -1.95 -14.52
N ASP A 43 -6.62 -0.85 -14.34
CA ASP A 43 -5.17 -0.84 -14.55
C ASP A 43 -4.43 -1.44 -13.35
N GLY A 44 -5.05 -1.51 -12.18
CA GLY A 44 -4.40 -2.02 -10.98
C GLY A 44 -5.34 -2.31 -9.81
N VAL A 45 -4.73 -2.82 -8.74
CA VAL A 45 -5.38 -3.18 -7.48
C VAL A 45 -4.64 -2.56 -6.29
N GLU A 46 -5.38 -1.94 -5.37
CA GLU A 46 -4.85 -1.50 -4.07
C GLU A 46 -5.15 -2.58 -3.02
N LEU A 47 -4.11 -3.28 -2.57
CA LEU A 47 -4.20 -4.25 -1.48
C LEU A 47 -3.92 -3.59 -0.13
N ARG A 48 -4.39 -4.24 0.93
CA ARG A 48 -4.34 -3.68 2.28
C ARG A 48 -4.17 -4.75 3.36
N ARG A 49 -3.26 -4.50 4.30
CA ARG A 49 -2.94 -5.44 5.39
C ARG A 49 -4.16 -5.83 6.22
N GLU A 50 -5.00 -4.86 6.58
CA GLU A 50 -6.09 -5.08 7.53
C GLU A 50 -7.23 -5.97 7.00
N THR A 51 -7.32 -6.15 5.69
CA THR A 51 -8.27 -7.06 5.05
C THR A 51 -7.62 -8.35 4.56
N TRP A 52 -6.35 -8.60 4.92
CA TRP A 52 -5.53 -9.67 4.37
C TRP A 52 -4.84 -10.48 5.50
N PRO A 53 -5.55 -11.42 6.15
CA PRO A 53 -5.07 -12.07 7.37
C PRO A 53 -3.79 -12.91 7.22
N HIS A 54 -3.55 -13.48 6.04
CA HIS A 54 -2.38 -14.32 5.75
C HIS A 54 -1.37 -13.65 4.81
N TRP A 55 -1.35 -12.31 4.78
CA TRP A 55 -0.60 -11.55 3.80
C TRP A 55 0.88 -11.95 3.71
N GLN A 56 1.56 -12.22 4.83
CA GLN A 56 2.99 -12.56 4.81
C GLN A 56 3.29 -13.81 3.99
N ALA A 57 2.43 -14.84 4.10
CA ALA A 57 2.59 -16.09 3.38
C ALA A 57 2.11 -15.97 1.93
N GLU A 58 1.08 -15.16 1.70
CA GLU A 58 0.41 -15.05 0.40
C GLU A 58 1.03 -13.98 -0.51
N LEU A 59 1.85 -13.08 0.02
CA LEU A 59 2.39 -11.94 -0.72
C LEU A 59 3.18 -12.32 -1.99
N PRO A 60 4.04 -13.35 -1.99
CA PRO A 60 4.70 -13.81 -3.22
C PRO A 60 3.71 -14.28 -4.28
N ALA A 61 2.65 -15.00 -3.88
CA ALA A 61 1.63 -15.49 -4.78
C ALA A 61 0.74 -14.36 -5.31
N ALA A 62 0.39 -13.39 -4.46
CA ALA A 62 -0.35 -12.20 -4.86
C ALA A 62 0.43 -11.36 -5.88
N ARG A 63 1.74 -11.16 -5.66
CA ARG A 63 2.62 -10.50 -6.63
C ARG A 63 2.63 -11.23 -7.96
N ALA A 64 2.92 -12.54 -7.96
CA ALA A 64 2.95 -13.33 -9.17
C ALA A 64 1.62 -13.22 -9.93
N ARG A 65 0.50 -13.25 -9.21
CA ARG A 65 -0.82 -13.16 -9.82
C ARG A 65 -1.12 -11.78 -10.44
N ILE A 66 -0.73 -10.71 -9.75
CA ILE A 66 -0.83 -9.34 -10.27
C ILE A 66 -0.01 -9.18 -11.55
N GLU A 67 1.23 -9.70 -11.57
CA GLU A 67 2.12 -9.70 -12.73
C GLU A 67 1.53 -10.52 -13.90
N GLU A 68 1.04 -11.73 -13.64
CA GLU A 68 0.39 -12.59 -14.64
C GLU A 68 -0.81 -11.93 -15.32
N LEU A 69 -1.59 -11.14 -14.57
CA LEU A 69 -2.77 -10.44 -15.06
C LEU A 69 -2.46 -9.07 -15.67
N GLY A 70 -1.19 -8.66 -15.67
CA GLY A 70 -0.75 -7.36 -16.19
C GLY A 70 -1.27 -6.16 -15.39
N LEU A 71 -1.59 -6.35 -14.11
CA LEU A 71 -2.10 -5.30 -13.23
C LEU A 71 -0.96 -4.53 -12.54
N LEU A 72 -1.21 -3.27 -12.19
CA LEU A 72 -0.38 -2.50 -11.27
C LEU A 72 -0.76 -2.83 -9.81
N ALA A 73 0.24 -2.84 -8.92
CA ALA A 73 0.03 -2.96 -7.48
C ALA A 73 0.06 -1.59 -6.78
N ALA A 74 -0.85 -1.38 -5.84
CA ALA A 74 -0.75 -0.37 -4.80
C ALA A 74 -0.90 -1.05 -3.42
N TYR A 75 -0.25 -0.50 -2.38
CA TYR A 75 -0.37 -1.02 -1.01
C TYR A 75 -0.82 0.08 -0.06
N ALA A 76 -1.71 -0.25 0.87
CA ALA A 76 -2.23 0.64 1.89
C ALA A 76 -2.21 0.00 3.28
N THR A 77 -2.12 0.84 4.32
CA THR A 77 -2.16 0.43 5.73
C THR A 77 -2.86 1.49 6.58
N HIS A 78 -3.41 1.11 7.73
CA HIS A 78 -3.86 2.06 8.76
C HIS A 78 -2.72 2.58 9.64
N VAL A 79 -1.50 2.04 9.50
CA VAL A 79 -0.35 2.57 10.23
C VAL A 79 -0.12 4.02 9.82
N THR A 80 0.19 4.84 10.81
CA THR A 80 0.45 6.25 10.63
C THR A 80 1.92 6.50 10.34
N LEU A 81 2.23 7.52 9.54
CA LEU A 81 3.59 7.98 9.27
C LEU A 81 4.34 8.35 10.57
N PHE A 82 3.64 8.92 11.53
CA PHE A 82 4.15 9.25 12.86
C PHE A 82 3.40 8.45 13.94
N PRO A 83 3.79 7.20 14.20
CA PRO A 83 3.09 6.34 15.14
C PRO A 83 3.24 6.80 16.59
N SER A 84 2.12 6.85 17.32
CA SER A 84 2.12 7.05 18.78
C SER A 84 2.28 5.75 19.57
N ALA A 85 2.01 4.61 18.93
CA ALA A 85 2.13 3.31 19.54
C ALA A 85 3.61 2.87 19.58
N PRO A 86 4.08 2.22 20.66
CA PRO A 86 5.47 1.78 20.80
C PRO A 86 5.99 0.95 19.62
N ASP A 87 5.14 0.10 19.06
CA ASP A 87 5.51 -0.82 17.97
C ASP A 87 5.18 -0.27 16.57
N GLY A 88 4.56 0.91 16.48
CA GLY A 88 4.02 1.41 15.21
C GLY A 88 5.11 1.73 14.19
N GLN A 89 6.32 2.10 14.62
CA GLN A 89 7.45 2.30 13.71
C GLN A 89 7.89 0.98 13.06
N GLN A 90 7.97 -0.10 13.86
CA GLN A 90 8.33 -1.41 13.35
C GLN A 90 7.25 -1.94 12.39
N THR A 91 5.97 -1.72 12.70
CA THR A 91 4.88 -2.10 11.78
C THR A 91 4.94 -1.29 10.48
N LEU A 92 5.23 0.01 10.53
CA LEU A 92 5.39 0.84 9.33
C LEU A 92 6.52 0.32 8.43
N LEU A 93 7.67 -0.05 9.02
CA LEU A 93 8.78 -0.64 8.27
C LEU A 93 8.40 -1.97 7.61
N GLN A 94 7.65 -2.82 8.33
CA GLN A 94 7.12 -4.06 7.75
C GLN A 94 6.15 -3.80 6.59
N ASP A 95 5.30 -2.77 6.68
CA ASP A 95 4.38 -2.39 5.61
C ASP A 95 5.13 -1.81 4.40
N ILE A 96 6.26 -1.12 4.60
CA ILE A 96 7.16 -0.66 3.54
C ILE A 96 7.78 -1.87 2.82
N ASP A 97 8.33 -2.83 3.56
CA ASP A 97 8.91 -4.05 3.00
C ASP A 97 7.86 -4.86 2.24
N ALA A 98 6.63 -4.94 2.76
CA ALA A 98 5.51 -5.59 2.10
C ALA A 98 5.15 -4.91 0.78
N ALA A 99 5.03 -3.58 0.77
CA ALA A 99 4.75 -2.81 -0.45
C ALA A 99 5.82 -3.06 -1.52
N ALA A 100 7.10 -3.01 -1.13
CA ALA A 100 8.22 -3.29 -2.02
C ALA A 100 8.20 -4.72 -2.55
N ALA A 101 7.97 -5.70 -1.68
CA ALA A 101 7.91 -7.10 -2.04
C ALA A 101 6.71 -7.43 -2.96
N LEU A 102 5.61 -6.68 -2.87
CA LEU A 102 4.44 -6.77 -3.76
C LEU A 102 4.70 -6.13 -5.14
N GLY A 103 5.77 -5.33 -5.28
CA GLY A 103 6.05 -4.54 -6.49
C GLY A 103 5.28 -3.22 -6.54
N SER A 104 4.72 -2.77 -5.41
CA SER A 104 4.01 -1.50 -5.34
C SER A 104 4.99 -0.32 -5.31
N PRO A 105 4.87 0.67 -6.21
CA PRO A 105 5.69 1.88 -6.15
C PRO A 105 5.20 2.89 -5.09
N ILE A 106 4.05 2.62 -4.46
CA ILE A 106 3.43 3.52 -3.49
C ILE A 106 2.93 2.75 -2.25
N LEU A 107 3.17 3.33 -1.07
CA LEU A 107 2.53 2.93 0.17
C LEU A 107 1.67 4.07 0.68
N ARG A 108 0.35 3.84 0.76
CA ARG A 108 -0.59 4.80 1.35
C ARG A 108 -0.68 4.60 2.86
N VAL A 109 -0.34 5.66 3.60
CA VAL A 109 -0.40 5.71 5.06
C VAL A 109 -1.30 6.85 5.53
N PHE A 110 -1.72 6.80 6.79
CA PHE A 110 -2.31 7.95 7.47
C PHE A 110 -1.20 8.84 8.03
N GLN A 111 -1.43 10.14 8.19
CA GLN A 111 -0.39 11.02 8.73
C GLN A 111 -0.06 10.69 10.19
N GLY A 112 -1.09 10.45 11.03
CA GLY A 112 -0.92 10.43 12.49
C GLY A 112 -0.71 11.83 13.07
N PRO A 113 -0.33 11.94 14.36
CA PRO A 113 0.05 13.22 14.95
C PRO A 113 1.27 13.80 14.23
N ALA A 114 1.20 15.06 13.80
CA ALA A 114 2.38 15.74 13.31
C ALA A 114 3.40 15.86 14.46
N PRO A 115 4.70 15.58 14.23
CA PRO A 115 5.71 15.84 15.23
C PRO A 115 5.73 17.34 15.55
N ASP A 116 5.97 17.67 16.81
CA ASP A 116 6.16 19.06 17.23
C ASP A 116 7.34 19.65 16.44
N ARG A 117 7.18 20.89 15.97
CA ARG A 117 8.24 21.66 15.31
C ARG A 117 9.25 22.19 16.34
N ASP A 118 9.77 21.31 17.18
CA ASP A 118 10.89 21.66 18.06
C ASP A 118 12.19 21.23 17.39
N ASP A 119 12.88 22.22 16.83
CA ASP A 119 14.18 22.03 16.18
C ASP A 119 15.32 21.97 17.22
N ALA A 120 15.05 22.23 18.50
CA ALA A 120 16.07 22.29 19.54
C ALA A 120 16.90 21.01 19.68
N PRO A 121 16.34 19.78 19.61
CA PRO A 121 17.12 18.55 19.64
C PRO A 121 18.11 18.44 18.48
N ALA A 122 17.72 18.85 17.27
CA ALA A 122 18.60 18.86 16.10
C ALA A 122 19.75 19.86 16.29
N TRP A 123 19.47 21.05 16.83
CA TRP A 123 20.48 22.07 17.16
C TRP A 123 21.40 21.67 18.32
N GLN A 124 20.96 20.83 19.24
CA GLN A 124 21.79 20.29 20.32
C GLN A 124 22.75 19.22 19.79
N ALA A 125 22.26 18.30 18.94
CA ALA A 125 23.10 17.30 18.30
C ALA A 125 24.19 17.93 17.42
N ALA A 126 23.87 18.97 16.65
CA ALA A 126 24.84 19.68 15.82
C ALA A 126 25.92 20.43 16.62
N ARG A 127 25.63 20.83 17.86
CA ARG A 127 26.61 21.49 18.75
C ARG A 127 27.50 20.50 19.51
N ALA A 128 27.09 19.23 19.55
CA ALA A 128 27.83 18.15 20.21
C ALA A 128 28.73 17.35 19.24
N ALA A 129 28.65 17.62 17.94
CA ALA A 129 29.49 17.05 16.87
C ALA A 129 30.64 17.99 16.52
#